data_AF-A0A2P5F0W9-F1
#
_entry.id   AF-A0A2P5F0W9-F1
#
_cell.length_a   1.000
_cell.length_b   1.000
_cell.length_c   1.000
_cell.angle_alpha   90.00
_cell.angle_beta   90.00
_cell.angle_gamma   90.00
#
_symmetry.space_group_name_H-M   'P 1'
#
loop_
_entity.id
_entity.type
_entity.pdbx_description
1 polymer ?
#
loop_
_entity_poly.entity_id
_entity_poly.type
_entity_poly.pdbx_seq_one_letter_code
_entity_poly.pdbx_strand_id
1 'polypeptide(L)'
;VGSGNLLKTWHAHSRSLTCTLFLDDGSLLKSGSDDDRRIFISNLDFDDQVVELQGHNWAVTALTFSQSGLVSTSEDCTICIWDTTSWKSLKIQPPKS
;
A
#
# COMPACT_ATOMS: atom_id res chain seq x y z
N VAL A 1 13.20 -19.38 -22.27
CA VAL A 1 12.80 -19.57 -20.85
C VAL A 1 13.44 -18.43 -20.07
N GLY A 2 12.66 -17.47 -19.59
CA GLY A 2 13.19 -16.40 -18.73
C GLY A 2 13.38 -16.94 -17.31
N SER A 3 14.58 -16.78 -16.74
CA SER A 3 14.80 -17.05 -15.31
C SER A 3 14.30 -15.87 -14.49
N GLY A 4 13.41 -16.11 -13.53
CA GLY A 4 13.02 -15.10 -12.56
C GLY A 4 14.13 -14.89 -11.54
N ASN A 5 14.71 -13.70 -11.51
CA ASN A 5 15.63 -13.30 -10.43
C ASN A 5 14.84 -12.58 -9.34
N LEU A 6 14.97 -13.05 -8.10
CA LEU A 6 14.44 -12.35 -6.93
C LEU A 6 15.21 -11.04 -6.76
N LEU A 7 14.52 -9.90 -6.92
CA LEU A 7 15.15 -8.58 -6.78
C LEU A 7 15.18 -8.11 -5.33
N LYS A 8 14.08 -8.28 -4.57
CA LYS A 8 13.96 -7.78 -3.19
C LYS A 8 12.84 -8.51 -2.45
N THR A 9 13.06 -8.83 -1.17
CA THR A 9 12.04 -9.36 -0.25
C THR A 9 11.77 -8.36 0.86
N TRP A 10 10.49 -8.21 1.21
CA TRP A 10 10.01 -7.16 2.08
C TRP A 10 9.15 -7.74 3.19
N HIS A 11 9.44 -7.37 4.44
CA HIS A 11 8.71 -7.85 5.63
C HIS A 11 7.98 -6.67 6.28
N ALA A 12 6.95 -6.16 5.61
CA ALA A 12 6.16 -5.02 6.09
C ALA A 12 5.09 -5.42 7.11
N HIS A 13 4.65 -6.69 7.09
CA HIS A 13 3.56 -7.19 7.92
C HIS A 13 3.99 -8.42 8.71
N SER A 14 3.48 -8.55 9.94
CA SER A 14 3.63 -9.75 10.78
C SER A 14 2.65 -10.87 10.40
N ARG A 15 1.69 -10.58 9.51
CA ARG A 15 0.66 -11.48 9.01
C ARG A 15 0.68 -11.57 7.49
N SER A 16 -0.13 -12.50 6.95
CA SER A 16 -0.26 -12.68 5.50
C SER A 16 -0.69 -11.38 4.82
N LEU A 17 -0.06 -11.10 3.68
CA LEU A 17 -0.53 -10.11 2.74
C LEU A 17 -1.80 -10.62 2.06
N THR A 18 -2.76 -9.73 1.84
CA THR A 18 -4.04 -10.04 1.20
C THR A 18 -4.12 -9.47 -0.21
N CYS A 19 -3.60 -8.26 -0.43
CA CYS A 19 -3.52 -7.67 -1.76
C CYS A 19 -2.36 -6.67 -1.89
N THR A 20 -1.98 -6.40 -3.14
CA THR A 20 -0.94 -5.42 -3.51
C THR A 20 -1.37 -4.63 -4.75
N LEU A 21 -0.86 -3.41 -4.90
CA LEU A 21 -1.13 -2.54 -6.04
C LEU A 21 0.11 -1.72 -6.40
N PHE A 22 0.54 -1.81 -7.66
CA PHE A 22 1.63 -0.97 -8.17
C PHE A 22 1.11 0.43 -8.52
N LEU A 23 1.89 1.44 -8.15
CA LEU A 23 1.70 2.83 -8.56
C LEU A 23 2.50 3.09 -9.84
N ASP A 24 2.03 4.05 -10.65
CA ASP A 24 2.71 4.48 -11.88
C ASP A 24 4.13 5.02 -11.64
N ASP A 25 4.45 5.37 -10.39
CA ASP A 25 5.75 5.88 -9.99
C ASP A 25 6.73 4.84 -9.46
N GLY A 26 6.39 3.57 -9.61
CA GLY A 26 7.21 2.46 -9.14
C GLY A 26 7.02 2.13 -7.66
N SER A 27 6.18 2.86 -6.93
CA SER A 27 5.81 2.46 -5.57
C SER A 27 4.85 1.27 -5.58
N LEU A 28 4.81 0.53 -4.48
CA LEU A 28 4.00 -0.64 -4.25
C LEU A 28 3.20 -0.46 -2.96
N LEU A 29 1.87 -0.44 -3.11
CA LEU A 29 0.93 -0.55 -2.01
C LEU A 29 0.74 -2.02 -1.64
N LYS A 30 0.67 -2.31 -0.35
CA LYS A 30 0.48 -3.65 0.21
C LYS A 30 -0.47 -3.57 1.40
N SER A 31 -1.32 -4.56 1.60
CA SER A 31 -2.14 -4.65 2.82
C SER A 31 -1.99 -6.01 3.50
N GLY A 32 -2.06 -5.98 4.83
CA GLY A 32 -2.02 -7.17 5.68
C GLY A 32 -3.38 -7.57 6.23
N SER A 33 -3.47 -8.84 6.65
CA SER A 33 -4.67 -9.47 7.19
C SER A 33 -4.98 -9.13 8.66
N ASP A 34 -6.28 -9.28 9.00
CA ASP A 34 -7.01 -9.39 10.28
C ASP A 34 -6.70 -8.40 11.41
N ASP A 35 -5.43 -8.23 11.76
CA ASP A 35 -4.99 -7.40 12.88
C ASP A 35 -4.47 -6.06 12.41
N ASP A 36 -3.85 -6.05 11.22
CA ASP A 36 -3.03 -4.90 10.85
C ASP A 36 -3.90 -3.78 10.29
N ARG A 37 -5.06 -4.06 9.67
CA ARG A 37 -6.02 -3.05 9.11
C ARG A 37 -5.36 -1.93 8.31
N ARG A 38 -4.13 -2.16 7.87
CA ARG A 38 -3.17 -1.15 7.43
C ARG A 38 -2.82 -1.42 5.99
N ILE A 39 -2.75 -0.33 5.24
CA ILE A 39 -2.28 -0.30 3.86
C ILE A 39 -0.91 0.36 3.89
N PHE A 40 0.16 -0.40 3.68
CA PHE A 40 1.51 0.13 3.59
C PHE A 40 1.78 0.61 2.17
N ILE A 41 2.36 1.80 2.03
CA ILE A 41 2.94 2.25 0.78
C ILE A 41 4.43 2.00 0.88
N SER A 42 5.06 1.61 -0.21
CA SER A 42 6.50 1.82 -0.25
C SER A 42 7.04 2.02 -1.64
N ASN A 43 8.05 2.85 -1.75
CA ASN A 43 8.75 3.10 -2.98
C ASN A 43 9.88 2.07 -3.16
N LEU A 44 10.04 1.51 -4.36
CA LEU A 44 11.15 0.60 -4.64
C LEU A 44 12.53 1.27 -4.44
N ASP A 45 12.59 2.60 -4.57
CA ASP A 45 13.82 3.40 -4.54
C ASP A 45 14.11 4.10 -3.19
N PHE A 46 13.12 4.24 -2.30
CA PHE A 46 13.26 5.00 -1.05
C PHE A 46 12.77 4.22 0.17
N ASP A 47 13.29 4.60 1.34
CA ASP A 47 12.99 4.02 2.64
C ASP A 47 11.48 3.88 2.87
N ASP A 48 11.07 2.75 3.45
CA ASP A 48 9.67 2.31 3.51
C ASP A 48 8.77 3.35 4.21
N GLN A 49 7.91 4.01 3.43
CA GLN A 49 6.99 5.05 3.92
C GLN A 49 5.66 4.45 4.36
N VAL A 50 5.51 4.21 5.66
CA VAL A 50 4.25 3.70 6.23
C VAL A 50 3.19 4.81 6.27
N VAL A 51 2.16 4.71 5.44
CA VAL A 51 0.94 5.53 5.59
C VAL A 51 -0.12 4.66 6.25
N GLU A 52 -0.58 5.02 7.45
CA GLU A 52 -1.64 4.27 8.12
C GLU A 52 -3.02 4.73 7.63
N LEU A 53 -3.73 3.88 6.87
CA LEU A 53 -5.10 4.16 6.45
C LEU A 53 -6.09 3.49 7.40
N GLN A 54 -6.54 4.25 8.40
CA GLN A 54 -7.50 3.77 9.39
C GLN A 54 -8.95 4.02 8.94
N GLY A 55 -9.70 2.94 8.73
CA GLY A 55 -11.10 3.01 8.28
C GLY A 55 -11.78 1.66 8.19
N HIS A 56 -11.04 0.63 7.77
CA HIS A 56 -11.52 -0.74 7.79
C HIS A 56 -11.37 -1.40 9.17
N ASN A 57 -12.37 -2.20 9.54
CA ASN A 57 -12.40 -2.95 10.79
C ASN A 57 -11.80 -4.36 10.65
N TRP A 58 -11.74 -4.90 9.43
CA TRP A 58 -11.14 -6.20 9.10
C TRP A 58 -10.14 -6.10 7.94
N ALA A 59 -9.63 -7.24 7.48
CA ALA A 59 -8.64 -7.32 6.42
C ALA A 59 -9.09 -6.58 5.15
N VAL A 60 -8.18 -5.84 4.53
CA VAL A 60 -8.39 -5.27 3.19
C VAL A 60 -8.24 -6.40 2.18
N THR A 61 -9.19 -6.56 1.27
CA THR A 61 -9.23 -7.67 0.31
C THR A 61 -8.79 -7.27 -1.09
N ALA A 62 -8.95 -5.99 -1.45
CA ALA A 62 -8.50 -5.46 -2.73
C ALA A 62 -8.21 -3.95 -2.64
N LEU A 63 -7.33 -3.50 -3.53
CA LEU A 63 -6.96 -2.10 -3.75
C LEU A 63 -7.08 -1.77 -5.24
N THR A 64 -7.65 -0.61 -5.57
CA THR A 64 -7.70 -0.11 -6.95
C THR A 64 -7.72 1.42 -7.01
N PHE A 65 -7.33 2.01 -8.13
CA PHE A 65 -7.45 3.45 -8.36
C PHE A 65 -8.76 3.83 -9.01
N SER A 66 -9.27 5.00 -8.61
CA SER A 66 -10.35 5.71 -9.27
C SER A 66 -9.91 7.15 -9.56
N GLN A 67 -10.69 7.90 -10.35
CA GLN A 67 -10.45 9.32 -10.58
C GLN A 67 -10.52 10.15 -9.28
N SER A 68 -11.20 9.63 -8.26
CA SER A 68 -11.39 10.29 -6.96
C SER A 68 -10.32 9.92 -5.92
N GLY A 69 -9.44 8.95 -6.20
CA GLY A 69 -8.44 8.45 -5.24
C GLY A 69 -8.34 6.92 -5.20
N LEU A 70 -7.71 6.38 -4.15
CA LEU A 70 -7.56 4.95 -3.91
C LEU A 70 -8.87 4.40 -3.35
N VAL A 71 -9.33 3.29 -3.88
CA VAL A 71 -10.47 2.53 -3.37
C VAL A 71 -9.94 1.25 -2.72
N SER A 72 -10.39 0.99 -1.49
CA SER A 72 -10.13 -0.26 -0.77
C SER A 72 -11.43 -0.98 -0.43
N THR A 73 -11.43 -2.30 -0.56
CA THR A 73 -12.53 -3.17 -0.10
C THR A 73 -12.05 -4.01 1.06
N SER A 74 -12.93 -4.38 1.99
CA SER A 74 -12.57 -5.18 3.17
C SER A 74 -13.58 -6.28 3.45
N GLU A 75 -13.14 -7.28 4.23
CA GLU A 75 -14.00 -8.31 4.79
C GLU A 75 -15.09 -7.72 5.71
N ASP A 76 -14.91 -6.50 6.22
CA ASP A 76 -15.89 -5.82 7.10
C ASP A 76 -17.16 -5.33 6.37
N CYS A 77 -17.34 -5.73 5.11
CA CYS A 77 -18.45 -5.34 4.23
C CYS A 77 -18.47 -3.85 3.87
N THR A 78 -17.34 -3.13 3.99
CA THR A 78 -17.25 -1.71 3.61
C THR A 78 -16.30 -1.47 2.45
N ILE A 79 -16.49 -0.31 1.81
CA ILE A 79 -15.61 0.24 0.78
C ILE A 79 -15.17 1.62 1.26
N CYS A 80 -13.86 1.87 1.30
CA CYS A 80 -13.29 3.18 1.64
C CYS A 80 -12.69 3.82 0.39
N ILE A 81 -12.83 5.14 0.28
CA ILE A 81 -12.19 5.96 -0.75
C ILE A 81 -11.22 6.91 -0.04
N TRP A 82 -9.96 6.85 -0.41
CA TRP A 82 -8.88 7.63 0.18
C TRP A 82 -8.42 8.70 -0.78
N ASP A 83 -8.32 9.94 -0.29
CA ASP A 83 -7.68 11.01 -1.04
C ASP A 83 -6.17 10.76 -1.11
N THR A 84 -5.68 10.54 -2.32
CA THR A 84 -4.26 10.25 -2.61
C THR A 84 -3.48 11.48 -3.06
N THR A 85 -4.10 12.67 -3.05
CA THR A 85 -3.46 13.92 -3.47
C THR A 85 -2.26 14.25 -2.59
N SER A 86 -2.36 13.97 -1.29
CA SER A 86 -1.27 14.11 -0.32
C SER A 86 -0.17 13.06 -0.49
N TRP A 87 -0.49 11.86 -0.99
CA TRP A 87 0.50 10.80 -1.22
C TRP A 87 1.43 11.15 -2.39
N LYS A 88 0.92 11.88 -3.39
CA LYS A 88 1.77 12.48 -4.43
C LYS A 88 2.70 13.56 -3.87
N SER A 89 2.33 14.23 -2.78
CA SER A 89 3.17 15.24 -2.12
C SER A 89 4.16 14.65 -1.11
N LEU A 90 4.02 13.38 -0.72
CA LEU A 90 5.05 12.62 0.01
C LEU A 90 6.25 12.29 -0.88
N LYS A 91 6.11 12.38 -2.21
CA LYS A 91 7.28 12.53 -3.08
C LYS A 91 7.94 13.87 -2.78
N ILE A 92 9.20 13.81 -2.39
CA ILE A 92 10.12 14.94 -2.17
C ILE A 92 9.98 15.56 -0.77
N GLN A 93 10.40 14.82 0.25
CA GLN A 93 11.36 15.43 1.16
C GLN A 93 12.62 14.55 1.17
N PRO A 94 13.74 14.99 0.56
CA PRO A 94 15.01 14.39 0.92
C PRO A 94 15.22 14.58 2.43
N PRO A 95 15.86 13.63 3.12
CA PRO A 95 16.13 13.75 4.54
C PRO A 95 16.86 15.08 4.80
N LYS A 96 16.36 15.87 5.75
CA LYS A 96 17.10 17.03 6.26
C LYS A 96 18.42 16.53 6.83
N SER A 97 19.52 17.14 6.38
CA SER A 97 20.89 16.88 6.85
C SER A 97 21.04 17.06 8.35
#